data_AF-A0A653M4E8-F1
#
_entry.id   AF-A0A653M4E8-F1
#
_cell.length_a   1.000
_cell.length_b   1.000
_cell.length_c   1.000
_cell.angle_alpha   90.00
_cell.angle_beta   90.00
_cell.angle_gamma   90.00
#
_symmetry.space_group_name_H-M   'P 1'
#
loop_
_entity.id
_entity.type
_entity.pdbx_description
1 polymer ?
#
loop_
_entity_poly.entity_id
_entity_poly.type
_entity_poly.pdbx_seq_one_letter_code
_entity_poly.pdbx_strand_id
1 'polypeptide(L)' 'MSETIGYILEFTGLVLLVLGYRKSNRNLMLAAALCLWFGGGISDFVRGFLHGVGV' A
#
# COMPACT_ATOMS: atom_id res chain seq x y z
N MET A 1 0.52 19.29 -1.02
CA MET A 1 -0.79 18.77 -0.55
C MET A 1 -1.02 17.30 -0.93
N SER A 2 -0.53 16.80 -2.08
CA SER A 2 -0.67 15.39 -2.47
C SER A 2 0.13 14.41 -1.59
N GLU A 3 1.33 14.78 -1.18
CA GLU A 3 2.26 13.93 -0.42
C GLU A 3 1.71 13.58 0.97
N THR A 4 1.05 14.53 1.61
CA THR A 4 0.40 14.35 2.92
C THR A 4 -0.73 13.31 2.87
N ILE A 5 -1.46 13.24 1.76
CA ILE A 5 -2.55 12.27 1.57
C ILE A 5 -1.98 10.85 1.44
N GLY A 6 -0.83 10.70 0.75
CA GLY A 6 -0.12 9.43 0.65
C GLY A 6 0.30 8.88 2.02
N TYR A 7 0.95 9.72 2.84
CA TYR A 7 1.37 9.32 4.19
C TYR A 7 0.20 8.93 5.11
N ILE A 8 -0.94 9.64 5.02
CA ILE A 8 -2.13 9.29 5.80
C ILE A 8 -2.70 7.94 5.36
N LEU A 9 -2.69 7.66 4.05
CA LEU A 9 -3.20 6.41 3.50
C LEU A 9 -2.32 5.21 3.87
N GLU A 10 -1.00 5.38 3.82
CA GLU A 10 -0.05 4.36 4.27
C GLU A 10 -0.19 4.09 5.78
N PHE A 11 -0.27 5.14 6.60
CA PHE A 11 -0.44 4.98 8.04
C PHE A 11 -1.75 4.25 8.38
N THR A 12 -2.84 4.60 7.68
CA THR A 12 -4.14 3.94 7.83
C THR A 12 -4.08 2.47 7.39
N GLY A 13 -3.39 2.17 6.28
CA GLY A 13 -3.13 0.81 5.80
C GLY A 13 -2.32 -0.02 6.81
N LEU A 14 -1.30 0.56 7.44
CA LEU A 14 -0.52 -0.09 8.51
C LEU A 14 -1.39 -0.46 9.72
N VAL A 15 -2.25 0.47 10.17
CA VAL A 15 -3.18 0.21 11.28
C VAL A 15 -4.17 -0.91 10.93
N LEU A 16 -4.73 -0.89 9.71
CA LEU A 16 -5.60 -1.95 9.20
C LEU A 16 -4.88 -3.30 9.10
N LEU A 17 -3.59 -3.30 8.75
CA LEU A 17 -2.78 -4.51 8.67
C LEU A 17 -2.59 -5.13 10.05
N VAL A 18 -2.23 -4.32 11.05
CA VAL A 18 -2.05 -4.77 12.45
C VAL A 18 -3.37 -5.29 13.04
N LEU A 19 -4.48 -4.59 12.78
CA LEU A 19 -5.80 -5.04 13.22
C LEU A 19 -6.26 -6.32 12.51
N GLY A 20 -6.00 -6.43 11.21
CA GLY A 20 -6.28 -7.62 10.40
C GLY A 20 -5.46 -8.83 10.84
N TYR A 21 -4.17 -8.62 11.16
CA TYR A 21 -3.28 -9.64 11.74
C TYR A 21 -3.81 -10.12 13.08
N ARG A 22 -4.18 -9.18 13.97
CA ARG A 22 -4.70 -9.52 15.31
C ARG A 22 -6.03 -10.27 15.25
N LYS A 23 -6.89 -9.98 14.26
CA LYS A 23 -8.17 -10.67 14.06
C LYS A 23 -8.08 -11.94 13.20
N SER A 24 -6.89 -12.31 12.71
CA SER A 24 -6.68 -13.40 11.75
C SER A 24 -7.62 -13.35 10.52
N ASN A 25 -8.06 -12.14 10.15
CA ASN A 25 -9.02 -11.95 9.09
C ASN A 25 -8.29 -11.60 7.80
N ARG A 26 -8.08 -12.61 6.95
CA ARG A 26 -7.29 -12.50 5.72
C ARG A 26 -7.79 -11.41 4.77
N ASN A 27 -9.11 -11.17 4.74
CA ASN A 27 -9.69 -10.12 3.91
C ASN A 27 -9.25 -8.72 4.36
N LEU A 28 -9.10 -8.50 5.67
CA LEU A 28 -8.60 -7.23 6.21
C LEU A 28 -7.10 -7.05 5.95
N MET A 29 -6.31 -8.13 5.98
CA MET A 29 -4.89 -8.09 5.61
C MET A 29 -4.70 -7.76 4.13
N LEU A 30 -5.54 -8.32 3.24
CA LEU A 30 -5.52 -8.00 1.82
C LEU A 30 -5.91 -6.55 1.55
N ALA A 31 -6.97 -6.05 2.17
CA ALA A 31 -7.38 -4.66 2.05
C ALA A 31 -6.29 -3.69 2.55
N ALA A 32 -5.62 -4.03 3.65
CA ALA A 32 -4.50 -3.27 4.18
C ALA A 32 -3.27 -3.26 3.26
N ALA A 33 -2.93 -4.42 2.68
CA ALA A 33 -1.84 -4.55 1.71
C ALA A 33 -2.11 -3.72 0.45
N LEU A 34 -3.35 -3.70 -0.04
CA LEU A 34 -3.76 -2.84 -1.16
C LEU A 34 -3.64 -1.37 -0.77
N CYS A 35 -4.15 -0.94 0.40
CA CYS A 35 -4.05 0.45 0.83
C CYS A 35 -2.59 0.93 0.96
N LEU A 36 -1.71 0.09 1.50
CA LEU A 36 -0.26 0.38 1.59
C LEU A 36 0.38 0.45 0.20
N TRP A 37 0.01 -0.44 -0.71
CA TRP A 37 0.56 -0.44 -2.05
C TRP A 37 0.11 0.78 -2.87
N PHE A 38 -1.17 1.15 -2.79
CA PHE A 38 -1.71 2.35 -3.46
C PHE A 38 -1.24 3.67 -2.83
N GLY A 39 -0.85 3.68 -1.54
CA GLY A 39 -0.37 4.87 -0.84
C GLY A 39 0.96 5.42 -1.36
N GLY A 40 1.85 4.55 -1.83
CA GLY A 40 3.17 4.97 -2.33
C GLY A 40 3.92 3.94 -3.17
N GLY A 41 3.64 2.64 -3.01
CA GLY A 41 4.37 1.59 -3.71
C GLY A 41 4.04 1.46 -5.21
N ILE A 42 2.86 1.94 -5.66
CA ILE A 42 2.43 1.76 -7.05
C ILE A 42 3.28 2.56 -8.04
N SER A 43 3.71 3.76 -7.67
CA SER A 43 4.54 4.62 -8.53
C SER A 43 5.93 4.03 -8.75
N ASP A 44 6.56 3.52 -7.68
CA ASP A 44 7.87 2.90 -7.79
C ASP A 44 7.81 1.52 -8.46
N PHE A 45 6.72 0.78 -8.25
CA PHE A 45 6.47 -0.47 -8.96
C PHE A 45 6.32 -0.24 -10.48
N VAL A 46 5.52 0.74 -10.90
CA VAL A 46 5.34 1.07 -12.33
C VAL A 46 6.65 1.55 -12.95
N ARG A 47 7.41 2.40 -12.25
CA ARG A 47 8.73 2.85 -12.71
C ARG A 47 9.71 1.69 -12.84
N GLY A 48 9.81 0.83 -11.83
CA GLY A 48 10.67 -0.36 -11.87
C GLY A 48 10.26 -1.35 -12.96
N PHE A 49 8.94 -1.51 -13.19
CA PHE A 49 8.41 -2.36 -14.23
C PHE A 49 8.73 -1.82 -15.64
N LEU A 50 8.49 -0.54 -15.91
CA LEU A 50 8.84 0.10 -17.18
C LEU A 50 10.35 0.04 -17.45
N HIS A 51 11.15 0.31 -16.40
CA HIS A 51 12.60 0.21 -16.49
C HIS A 51 13.09 -1.20 -16.80
N GLY A 52 12.46 -2.23 -16.20
CA GLY A 52 12.78 -3.64 -16.47
C GLY A 52 12.27 -4.14 -17.83
N VAL A 53 11.16 -3.59 -18.32
CA VAL A 53 10.61 -3.89 -19.66
C VAL A 53 11.39 -3.15 -20.76
N GLY A 54 12.20 -2.15 -20.42
CA GLY A 54 13.07 -1.45 -21.36
C GLY A 54 12.38 -0.37 -22.20
N VAL A 55 11.31 0.24 -21.66
CA VAL A 55 10.66 1.44 -22.23
C VAL A 55 11.22 2.70 -21.61
#